data_AF-A0A8S3IRZ9-F1
#
_entry.id   AF-A0A8S3IRZ9-F1
#
_cell.length_a   1.000
_cell.length_b   1.000
_cell.length_c   1.000
_cell.angle_alpha   90.00
_cell.angle_beta   90.00
_cell.angle_gamma   90.00
#
_symmetry.space_group_name_H-M   'P 1'
#
loop_
_entity.id
_entity.type
_entity.pdbx_description
1 polymer ?
#
loop_
_entity_poly.entity_id
_entity_poly.type
_entity_poly.pdbx_seq_one_letter_code
_entity_poly.pdbx_strand_id
1 'polypeptide(L)'
;MSSVYQIYRSTTIGLTLHDTLHELVQRQILSSRVVDFIFNVFDEIINEKLIFRSIKEKQETCLSFKGHLLSYRSCDQVWTLLFDSLILTSTKRDSSWKMNLTNQNNKIKIISCPATKLTLSNSEQTTTDKDDSKIKSK
;
A
#
# COMPACT_ATOMS: atom_id res chain seq x y z
N MET A 1 -13.84 3.20 -12.63
CA MET A 1 -13.64 3.31 -11.17
C MET A 1 -12.29 2.71 -10.84
N SER A 2 -11.32 3.55 -10.45
CA SER A 2 -10.00 3.08 -10.01
C SER A 2 -10.20 2.14 -8.82
N SER A 3 -9.81 0.87 -8.97
CA SER A 3 -10.00 -0.15 -7.92
C SER A 3 -8.90 0.03 -6.88
N VAL A 4 -9.19 0.81 -5.84
CA VAL A 4 -8.29 1.05 -4.72
C VAL A 4 -8.16 -0.20 -3.85
N TYR A 5 -6.98 -0.45 -3.25
CA TYR A 5 -6.78 -1.63 -2.42
C TYR A 5 -7.35 -1.45 -1.01
N GLN A 6 -8.27 -2.33 -0.64
CA GLN A 6 -8.87 -2.39 0.69
C GLN A 6 -8.05 -3.23 1.70
N ILE A 7 -6.94 -3.81 1.25
CA ILE A 7 -6.09 -4.68 2.09
C ILE A 7 -5.60 -3.96 3.35
N TYR A 8 -5.41 -2.64 3.28
CA TYR A 8 -4.92 -1.83 4.39
C TYR A 8 -5.94 -1.70 5.53
N ARG A 9 -7.22 -2.03 5.33
CA ARG A 9 -8.22 -2.08 6.41
C ARG A 9 -7.87 -3.13 7.48
N SER A 10 -7.11 -4.17 7.12
CA SER A 10 -6.65 -5.22 8.05
C SER A 10 -5.34 -4.88 8.78
N THR A 11 -4.76 -3.70 8.54
CA THR A 11 -3.62 -3.19 9.32
C THR A 11 -4.08 -2.66 10.67
N THR A 12 -3.15 -2.47 11.62
CA THR A 12 -3.48 -1.91 12.94
C THR A 12 -4.29 -0.62 12.84
N ILE A 13 -3.91 0.32 11.97
CA ILE A 13 -4.64 1.59 11.80
C ILE A 13 -6.04 1.38 11.23
N GLY A 14 -6.19 0.46 10.26
CA GLY A 14 -7.48 0.11 9.67
C GLY A 14 -8.41 -0.58 10.66
N LEU A 15 -7.89 -1.50 11.47
CA LEU A 15 -8.63 -2.19 12.53
C LEU A 15 -9.07 -1.20 13.62
N THR A 16 -8.17 -0.35 14.10
CA THR A 16 -8.54 0.67 15.11
C THR A 16 -9.60 1.63 14.60
N LEU A 17 -9.52 2.03 13.32
CA LEU A 17 -10.55 2.85 12.69
C LEU A 17 -11.88 2.10 12.62
N HIS A 18 -11.85 0.84 12.19
CA HIS A 18 -13.04 0.00 12.13
C HIS A 18 -13.72 -0.15 13.48
N ASP A 19 -12.96 -0.45 14.53
CA ASP A 19 -13.49 -0.66 15.88
C ASP A 19 -14.11 0.64 16.43
N THR A 20 -13.46 1.79 16.19
CA THR A 20 -13.98 3.10 16.58
C THR A 20 -15.29 3.43 15.83
N LEU A 21 -15.34 3.22 14.51
CA LEU A 21 -16.53 3.47 13.72
C LEU A 21 -17.68 2.53 14.09
N HIS A 22 -17.37 1.26 14.39
CA HIS A 22 -18.35 0.29 14.86
C HIS A 22 -18.98 0.72 16.18
N GLU A 23 -18.18 1.20 17.13
CA GLU A 23 -18.68 1.75 18.40
C GLU A 23 -19.61 2.96 18.18
N LEU A 24 -19.28 3.85 17.25
CA LEU A 24 -20.12 5.02 16.92
C LEU A 24 -21.45 4.64 16.26
N VAL A 25 -21.46 3.58 15.44
CA VAL A 25 -22.70 3.01 14.88
C VAL A 25 -23.53 2.36 15.97
N GLN A 26 -22.92 1.61 16.89
CA GLN A 26 -23.62 0.99 18.01
C GLN A 26 -24.29 2.03 18.93
N ARG A 27 -23.66 3.20 19.09
CA ARG A 27 -24.22 4.36 19.81
C ARG A 27 -25.26 5.15 19.00
N GLN A 28 -25.60 4.70 17.80
CA GLN A 28 -26.52 5.38 16.87
C GLN A 28 -26.10 6.81 16.48
N ILE A 29 -24.81 7.14 16.61
CA ILE A 29 -24.26 8.44 16.23
C ILE A 29 -24.05 8.51 14.72
N LEU A 30 -23.56 7.40 14.14
CA LEU A 30 -23.27 7.28 12.71
C LEU A 30 -24.20 6.25 12.07
N SER A 31 -24.57 6.51 10.80
CA SER A 31 -25.23 5.51 9.97
C SER A 31 -24.21 4.65 9.22
N SER A 32 -24.59 3.41 8.88
CA SER A 32 -23.74 2.49 8.11
C SER A 32 -23.23 3.12 6.80
N ARG A 33 -24.06 3.94 6.15
CA ARG A 33 -23.70 4.61 4.89
C ARG A 33 -22.52 5.56 5.05
N VAL A 34 -22.42 6.25 6.20
CA VAL A 34 -21.31 7.17 6.49
C VAL A 34 -20.03 6.40 6.77
N VAL A 35 -20.13 5.25 7.45
CA VAL A 35 -18.98 4.37 7.70
C VAL A 35 -18.38 3.87 6.39
N ASP A 36 -19.21 3.41 5.46
CA ASP A 36 -18.75 2.98 4.13
C ASP A 36 -18.05 4.12 3.38
N PHE A 37 -18.60 5.34 3.46
CA PHE A 37 -17.98 6.53 2.89
C PHE A 37 -16.59 6.82 3.49
N ILE A 38 -16.48 6.79 4.83
CA ILE A 38 -15.19 7.02 5.52
C ILE A 38 -14.16 5.96 5.10
N PHE A 39 -14.57 4.71 4.98
CA PHE A 39 -13.67 3.65 4.55
C PHE A 39 -13.21 3.80 3.10
N ASN A 40 -14.08 4.27 2.20
CA ASN A 40 -13.68 4.55 0.81
C ASN A 40 -12.64 5.67 0.76
N VAL A 41 -12.83 6.74 1.55
CA VAL A 41 -11.84 7.83 1.68
C VAL A 41 -10.53 7.33 2.30
N PHE A 42 -10.61 6.47 3.32
CA PHE A 42 -9.42 5.85 3.92
C PHE A 42 -8.63 5.04 2.89
N ASP A 43 -9.29 4.20 2.10
CA ASP A 43 -8.65 3.37 1.09
C ASP A 43 -7.95 4.25 0.03
N GLU A 44 -8.59 5.33 -0.42
CA GLU A 44 -8.01 6.28 -1.37
C GLU A 44 -6.71 6.91 -0.83
N ILE A 45 -6.79 7.53 0.35
CA ILE A 45 -5.68 8.28 0.94
C ILE A 45 -4.51 7.35 1.28
N ILE A 46 -4.76 6.18 1.88
CA ILE A 46 -3.66 5.30 2.30
C ILE A 46 -2.89 4.75 1.10
N ASN A 47 -3.59 4.40 0.03
CA ASN A 47 -2.95 3.93 -1.19
C ASN A 47 -2.12 5.02 -1.85
N GLU A 48 -2.65 6.24 -1.96
CA GLU A 48 -1.92 7.40 -2.51
C GLU A 48 -0.64 7.67 -1.70
N LYS A 49 -0.75 7.77 -0.37
CA LYS A 49 0.39 8.11 0.50
C LYS A 49 1.45 7.01 0.52
N LEU A 50 1.07 5.74 0.57
CA LEU A 50 2.03 4.64 0.56
C LEU A 50 2.74 4.50 -0.79
N ILE A 51 2.06 4.72 -1.91
CA ILE A 51 2.71 4.71 -3.23
C ILE A 51 3.67 5.88 -3.35
N PHE A 52 3.21 7.09 -3.07
CA PHE A 52 4.04 8.29 -3.14
C PHE A 52 5.29 8.14 -2.26
N ARG A 53 5.11 7.64 -1.03
CA ARG A 53 6.20 7.31 -0.13
C ARG A 53 7.12 6.25 -0.73
N SER A 54 6.58 5.15 -1.28
CA SER A 54 7.40 4.10 -1.88
C SER A 54 8.26 4.61 -3.03
N ILE A 55 7.75 5.52 -3.86
CA ILE A 55 8.48 6.12 -4.98
C ILE A 55 9.59 7.04 -4.47
N LYS A 56 9.28 7.89 -3.49
CA LYS A 56 10.22 8.84 -2.90
C LYS A 56 11.31 8.15 -2.08
N GLU A 57 10.94 7.14 -1.28
CA GLU A 57 11.83 6.42 -0.38
C GLU A 57 12.59 5.26 -1.05
N LYS A 58 12.22 4.85 -2.28
CA LYS A 58 13.00 3.85 -3.05
C LYS A 58 14.48 4.23 -3.19
N GLN A 59 14.80 5.53 -3.13
CA GLN A 59 16.17 6.04 -3.17
C GLN A 59 16.85 6.13 -1.79
N GLU A 60 16.14 5.90 -0.70
CA GLU A 60 16.53 6.27 0.67
C GLU A 60 16.57 5.09 1.64
N THR A 61 15.61 4.16 1.53
CA THR A 61 15.43 3.02 2.44
C THR A 61 15.17 1.73 1.64
N CYS A 62 15.94 0.69 1.93
CA CYS A 62 15.74 -0.63 1.34
C CYS A 62 15.49 -1.65 2.45
N LEU A 63 14.32 -2.30 2.40
CA LEU A 63 13.97 -3.42 3.27
C LEU A 63 14.27 -4.74 2.53
N SER A 64 15.15 -5.55 3.10
CA SER A 64 15.48 -6.89 2.63
C SER A 64 15.02 -7.92 3.66
N PHE A 65 14.58 -9.08 3.19
CA PHE A 65 14.17 -10.18 4.05
C PHE A 65 14.75 -11.51 3.58
N LYS A 66 15.13 -12.36 4.53
CA LYS A 66 15.63 -13.71 4.29
C LYS A 66 15.04 -14.66 5.33
N GLY A 67 14.46 -15.76 4.91
CA GLY A 67 13.84 -16.73 5.81
C GLY A 67 13.41 -18.00 5.10
N HIS A 68 12.79 -18.91 5.85
CA HIS A 68 12.29 -20.17 5.32
C HIS A 68 10.84 -20.01 4.86
N LEU A 69 10.57 -20.18 3.56
CA LEU A 69 9.22 -20.11 3.01
C LEU A 69 8.47 -21.41 3.36
N LEU A 70 7.38 -21.31 4.13
CA LEU A 70 6.52 -22.45 4.48
C LEU A 70 5.52 -22.76 3.36
N SER A 71 4.87 -21.74 2.84
CA SER A 71 3.84 -21.89 1.80
C SER A 71 3.65 -20.60 1.03
N TYR A 72 3.20 -20.71 -0.22
CA TYR A 72 2.82 -19.57 -1.04
C TYR A 72 1.49 -19.82 -1.74
N ARG A 73 0.76 -18.74 -2.05
CA ARG A 73 -0.45 -18.76 -2.87
C ARG A 73 -0.48 -17.53 -3.76
N SER A 74 -0.87 -17.72 -5.01
CA SER A 74 -1.24 -16.63 -5.92
C SER A 74 -2.66 -16.89 -6.40
N CYS A 75 -3.55 -15.92 -6.16
CA CYS A 75 -4.95 -15.97 -6.58
C CYS A 75 -5.40 -14.54 -6.85
N ASP A 76 -6.08 -14.30 -7.98
CA ASP A 76 -6.55 -12.97 -8.39
C ASP A 76 -5.44 -11.90 -8.37
N GLN A 77 -4.25 -12.30 -8.80
CA GLN A 77 -3.04 -11.47 -8.84
C GLN A 77 -2.54 -11.01 -7.45
N VAL A 78 -3.09 -11.55 -6.36
CA VAL A 78 -2.63 -11.30 -4.99
C VAL A 78 -1.71 -12.44 -4.55
N TRP A 79 -0.48 -12.08 -4.19
CA TRP A 79 0.48 -13.00 -3.61
C TRP A 79 0.32 -13.06 -2.10
N THR A 80 0.34 -14.28 -1.55
CA THR A 80 0.41 -14.54 -0.12
C THR A 80 1.60 -15.47 0.14
N LEU A 81 2.55 -15.04 0.95
CA LEU A 81 3.74 -15.78 1.32
C LEU A 81 3.74 -15.98 2.83
N LEU A 82 3.95 -17.21 3.30
CA LEU A 82 4.07 -17.53 4.71
C LEU A 82 5.51 -17.96 5.00
N PHE A 83 6.20 -17.24 5.88
CA PHE A 83 7.56 -17.52 6.29
C PHE A 83 7.62 -18.04 7.72
N ASP A 84 8.57 -18.92 7.97
CA ASP A 84 9.12 -19.25 9.28
C ASP A 84 10.50 -18.60 9.40
N SER A 85 10.84 -18.17 10.60
CA SER A 85 12.19 -17.72 10.95
C SER A 85 12.75 -16.66 9.99
N LEU A 86 12.11 -15.49 9.95
CA LEU A 86 12.45 -14.40 9.03
C LEU A 86 13.48 -13.45 9.64
N ILE A 87 14.47 -13.07 8.86
CA ILE A 87 15.41 -12.00 9.16
C ILE A 87 15.03 -10.80 8.30
N LEU A 88 14.70 -9.69 8.95
CA LEU A 88 14.43 -8.40 8.31
C LEU A 88 15.65 -7.50 8.49
N THR A 89 16.16 -6.96 7.39
CA THR A 89 17.26 -5.99 7.39
C THR A 89 16.79 -4.75 6.66
N SER A 90 16.90 -3.59 7.30
CA SER A 90 16.63 -2.31 6.67
C SER A 90 17.92 -1.51 6.60
N THR A 91 18.24 -1.01 5.41
CA THR A 91 19.39 -0.13 5.19
C THR A 91 18.88 1.25 4.81
N LYS A 92 19.29 2.28 5.55
CA LYS A 92 19.00 3.69 5.27
C LYS A 92 20.31 4.48 5.33
N ARG A 93 20.79 4.98 4.19
CA ARG A 93 22.00 5.81 3.94
C ARG A 93 23.23 5.69 4.88
N ASP A 94 23.10 5.79 6.21
CA ASP A 94 24.17 5.69 7.21
C ASP A 94 23.83 4.80 8.43
N SER A 95 22.70 4.10 8.41
CA SER A 95 22.23 3.25 9.50
C SER A 95 21.56 2.00 8.96
N SER A 96 21.93 0.85 9.53
CA SER A 96 21.23 -0.41 9.27
C SER A 96 20.68 -0.96 10.57
N TRP A 97 19.45 -1.45 10.52
CA TRP A 97 18.91 -2.26 11.59
C TRP A 97 18.58 -3.64 11.06
N LYS A 98 18.78 -4.63 11.92
CA LYS A 98 18.49 -6.03 11.63
C LYS A 98 17.63 -6.57 12.76
N MET A 99 16.46 -7.11 12.40
CA MET A 99 15.57 -7.80 13.32
C MET A 99 15.51 -9.26 12.93
N ASN A 100 15.85 -10.13 13.88
CA ASN A 100 15.74 -11.58 13.71
C ASN A 100 14.43 -12.04 14.35
N LEU A 101 13.51 -12.56 13.54
CA LEU A 101 12.26 -13.17 13.98
C LEU A 101 12.39 -14.70 13.92
N THR A 102 13.37 -15.25 14.62
CA THR A 102 13.79 -16.68 14.58
C THR A 102 13.24 -17.55 15.70
N ASN A 103 12.39 -17.01 16.58
CA ASN A 103 11.79 -17.82 17.65
C ASN A 103 10.82 -18.83 17.02
N GLN A 104 10.78 -20.07 17.53
CA GLN A 104 10.09 -21.23 16.92
C GLN A 104 8.58 -21.07 16.66
N ASN A 105 7.97 -19.95 17.09
CA ASN A 105 6.56 -19.64 16.86
C ASN A 105 6.31 -18.37 16.02
N ASN A 106 7.36 -17.70 15.52
CA ASN A 106 7.22 -16.44 14.80
C ASN A 106 7.03 -16.70 13.29
N LYS A 107 5.78 -16.98 12.90
CA LYS A 107 5.38 -17.05 11.49
C LYS A 107 4.99 -15.68 10.97
N ILE A 108 5.40 -15.35 9.75
CA ILE A 108 5.11 -14.05 9.13
C ILE A 108 4.38 -14.27 7.81
N LYS A 109 3.27 -13.55 7.65
CA LYS A 109 2.48 -13.56 6.42
C LYS A 109 2.72 -12.26 5.66
N ILE A 110 3.24 -12.36 4.46
CA ILE A 110 3.37 -11.24 3.51
C ILE A 110 2.25 -11.36 2.50
N ILE A 111 1.47 -10.31 2.32
CA ILE A 111 0.44 -10.21 1.29
C ILE A 111 0.81 -9.05 0.37
N SER A 112 0.82 -9.28 -0.94
CA SER A 112 1.23 -8.31 -1.94
C SER A 112 0.25 -8.24 -3.09
N CYS A 113 -0.19 -7.01 -3.38
CA CYS A 113 -1.02 -6.69 -4.54
C CYS A 113 -0.18 -5.98 -5.61
N PRO A 114 -0.54 -6.09 -6.91
CA PRO A 114 0.22 -5.46 -7.99
C PRO A 114 0.26 -3.93 -7.89
N ALA A 115 1.41 -3.29 -8.10
CA ALA A 115 1.49 -1.83 -8.09
C ALA A 115 0.75 -1.17 -9.29
N THR A 116 0.58 -1.89 -10.40
CA THR A 116 0.04 -1.38 -11.67
C THR A 116 -1.40 -0.89 -11.59
N LYS A 117 -2.20 -1.35 -10.61
CA LYS A 117 -3.60 -0.95 -10.46
C LYS A 117 -3.80 0.53 -10.10
N LEU A 118 -2.74 1.21 -9.64
CA LEU A 118 -2.80 2.59 -9.16
C LEU A 118 -2.12 3.60 -10.10
N THR A 119 -1.32 3.15 -11.07
CA THR A 119 -0.65 4.02 -12.06
C THR A 119 -1.53 4.36 -13.27
N LEU A 120 -2.58 3.58 -13.54
CA LEU A 120 -3.44 3.76 -14.72
C LEU A 120 -4.40 4.96 -14.63
N SER A 121 -4.52 5.65 -13.49
CA SER A 121 -5.35 6.85 -13.34
C SER A 121 -4.60 8.17 -13.54
N ASN A 122 -3.26 8.15 -13.68
CA ASN A 122 -2.46 9.38 -13.76
C ASN A 122 -1.85 9.64 -15.16
N SER A 123 -2.16 8.82 -16.16
CA SER A 123 -1.56 8.93 -17.51
C SER A 123 -2.44 9.56 -18.59
N GLU A 124 -3.61 10.11 -18.26
CA GLU A 124 -4.50 10.77 -19.26
C GLU A 124 -4.46 12.31 -19.28
N GLN A 125 -3.50 12.95 -18.62
CA GLN A 125 -3.26 14.39 -18.80
C GLN A 125 -1.78 14.67 -19.02
N THR A 126 -1.32 14.49 -20.24
CA THR A 126 -0.23 15.27 -20.84
C THR A 126 -0.14 14.95 -22.32
N THR A 127 -0.03 16.01 -23.14
CA THR A 127 0.06 16.03 -24.62
C THR A 127 -1.33 15.90 -25.28
N THR A 128 -1.90 16.92 -25.93
CA THR A 128 -1.33 17.68 -27.05
C THR A 128 -1.85 19.13 -27.13
N ASP A 129 -0.99 20.11 -26.83
CA ASP A 129 -1.03 21.41 -27.51
C ASP A 129 0.34 21.55 -28.20
N LYS A 130 0.37 21.34 -29.51
CA LYS A 130 1.53 21.65 -30.34
C LYS A 130 1.29 23.00 -30.98
N ASP A 131 2.14 23.94 -30.60
CA ASP A 131 2.31 25.29 -31.12
C ASP A 131 2.04 25.41 -32.62
N ASP A 132 1.01 26.20 -32.93
CA ASP A 132 0.94 27.01 -34.14
C ASP A 132 1.83 28.25 -33.93
N SER A 133 2.96 28.30 -34.62
CA SER A 133 3.52 29.58 -35.12
C SER A 133 4.64 29.32 -36.13
N LYS A 134 4.23 29.03 -37.37
CA LYS A 134 4.98 29.41 -38.57
C LYS A 134 5.04 30.94 -38.62
N ILE A 135 6.22 31.52 -38.41
CA ILE A 135 6.53 32.87 -38.91
C ILE A 135 7.76 32.77 -39.83
N LYS A 136 7.53 33.22 -41.06
CA LYS A 136 8.43 33.32 -42.21
C LYS A 136 9.47 34.42 -42.05
N SER A 137 10.44 34.37 -42.98
CA SER A 137 11.27 35.45 -43.54
C SER A 137 12.39 35.99 -42.64
N LYS A 138 13.63 36.11 -43.09
CA LYS A 138 14.13 36.49 -44.42
C LYS A 138 15.53 35.94 -44.66
#